data_AF-A0A419WTN0-F1
#
_entry.id   AF-A0A419WTN0-F1
#
_cell.length_a   1.000
_cell.length_b   1.000
_cell.length_c   1.000
_cell.angle_alpha   90.00
_cell.angle_beta   90.00
_cell.angle_gamma   90.00
#
_symmetry.space_group_name_H-M   'P 1'
#
loop_
_entity.id
_entity.type
_entity.pdbx_description
1 polymer ?
#
loop_
_entity_poly.entity_id
_entity_poly.type
_entity_poly.pdbx_seq_one_letter_code
_entity_poly.pdbx_strand_id
1 'polypeptide(L)'
;MLDFHKLKNSIEKGLSNSVYLSKELSGEINGLITAEYFITTNIALAINSDFNKNSNNEYSQFLKIVIENRVNEFYDKSFPEFNKDLFNMELFNASNLTLKNQNLRYKRGKIDIGIYSNNNTPITLIEVKKYSPTPAEFGKDLNRIRAIIDNIENTGSSIISKGYIAFAFQNDKRYKGSPKTRTNKTINKYEKIIKQNGLKDRVSISKYIFSNSYNGDLERDDYAINDNHFFGGLIVEINEKTLPNSGS
;
A
#
# COMPACT_ATOMS: atom_id res chain seq x y z
N MET A 1 -19.43 -3.03 5.22
CA MET A 1 -18.38 -2.02 5.06
C MET A 1 -17.05 -2.71 5.26
N LEU A 2 -16.00 -2.38 4.49
CA LEU A 2 -14.70 -3.05 4.61
C LEU A 2 -14.12 -2.83 6.02
N ASP A 3 -13.73 -3.91 6.69
CA ASP A 3 -12.96 -3.83 7.94
C ASP A 3 -11.49 -3.55 7.61
N PHE A 4 -11.07 -2.30 7.77
CA PHE A 4 -9.70 -1.85 7.51
C PHE A 4 -8.67 -2.42 8.50
N HIS A 5 -9.07 -2.76 9.73
CA HIS A 5 -8.18 -3.42 10.68
C HIS A 5 -7.88 -4.84 10.19
N LYS A 6 -8.91 -5.57 9.79
CA LYS A 6 -8.75 -6.91 9.21
C LYS A 6 -7.95 -6.88 7.91
N LEU A 7 -8.17 -5.89 7.03
CA LEU A 7 -7.37 -5.71 5.81
C LEU A 7 -5.88 -5.57 6.14
N LYS A 8 -5.56 -4.70 7.09
CA LYS A 8 -4.19 -4.44 7.51
C LYS A 8 -3.51 -5.70 8.06
N ASN A 9 -4.23 -6.50 8.85
CA ASN A 9 -3.72 -7.80 9.33
C ASN A 9 -3.48 -8.78 8.17
N SER A 10 -4.33 -8.79 7.14
CA SER A 10 -4.08 -9.59 5.93
C SER A 10 -2.84 -9.12 5.16
N ILE A 11 -2.59 -7.81 5.09
CA ILE A 11 -1.36 -7.25 4.48
C ILE A 11 -0.13 -7.71 5.27
N GLU A 12 -0.16 -7.62 6.60
CA GLU A 12 0.90 -8.09 7.47
C GLU A 12 1.20 -9.58 7.27
N LYS A 13 0.15 -10.43 7.28
CA LYS A 13 0.25 -11.86 7.01
C LYS A 13 0.88 -12.14 5.65
N GLY A 14 0.51 -11.38 4.62
CA GLY A 14 1.13 -11.48 3.29
C GLY A 14 2.62 -11.12 3.29
N LEU A 15 3.02 -10.05 4.00
CA LEU A 15 4.42 -9.67 4.15
C LEU A 15 5.23 -10.75 4.89
N SER A 16 4.69 -11.28 5.98
CA SER A 16 5.32 -12.34 6.78
C SER A 16 5.51 -13.63 5.95
N ASN A 17 4.46 -14.08 5.27
CA ASN A 17 4.51 -15.24 4.37
C ASN A 17 5.58 -15.07 3.28
N SER A 18 5.71 -13.85 2.73
CA SER A 18 6.70 -13.57 1.70
C SER A 18 8.13 -13.73 2.21
N VAL A 19 8.41 -13.24 3.42
CA VAL A 19 9.72 -13.40 4.06
C VAL A 19 10.00 -14.89 4.31
N TYR A 20 9.04 -15.60 4.90
CA TYR A 20 9.15 -17.03 5.19
C TYR A 20 9.44 -17.85 3.92
N LEU A 21 8.60 -17.71 2.89
CA LEU A 21 8.71 -18.48 1.64
C LEU A 21 9.93 -18.08 0.81
N SER A 22 10.40 -16.83 0.88
CA SER A 22 11.60 -16.40 0.15
C SER A 22 12.86 -17.15 0.58
N LYS A 23 12.91 -17.68 1.81
CA LYS A 23 13.97 -18.57 2.29
C LYS A 23 13.92 -19.92 1.59
N GLU A 24 12.73 -20.51 1.49
CA GLU A 24 12.52 -21.80 0.82
C GLU A 24 12.83 -21.72 -0.67
N LEU A 25 12.57 -20.55 -1.29
CA LEU A 25 12.77 -20.30 -2.71
C LEU A 25 14.19 -19.79 -3.08
N SER A 26 15.10 -19.65 -2.12
CA SER A 26 16.46 -19.10 -2.33
C SER A 26 17.36 -19.92 -3.27
N GLY A 27 16.90 -21.09 -3.73
CA GLY A 27 17.53 -21.89 -4.79
C GLY A 27 16.90 -21.76 -6.20
N GLU A 28 15.68 -21.21 -6.34
CA GLU A 28 14.88 -21.31 -7.58
C GLU A 28 14.38 -19.97 -8.14
N ILE A 29 14.46 -18.85 -7.39
CA ILE A 29 14.13 -17.51 -7.91
C ILE A 29 15.31 -16.96 -8.74
N ASN A 30 15.72 -17.71 -9.76
CA ASN A 30 16.60 -17.21 -10.80
C ASN A 30 15.77 -16.36 -11.79
N GLY A 31 15.59 -15.08 -11.45
CA GLY A 31 15.29 -14.01 -12.41
C GLY A 31 13.89 -13.93 -13.03
N LEU A 32 13.03 -14.95 -12.88
CA LEU A 32 11.69 -14.96 -13.53
C LEU A 32 10.61 -14.19 -12.76
N ILE A 33 10.73 -14.06 -11.44
CA ILE A 33 9.74 -13.40 -10.58
C ILE A 33 10.44 -12.32 -9.75
N THR A 34 9.96 -11.08 -9.82
CA THR A 34 10.48 -9.99 -8.99
C THR A 34 10.01 -10.17 -7.54
N ALA A 35 10.86 -9.78 -6.58
CA ALA A 35 10.49 -9.83 -5.15
C ALA A 35 9.22 -9.02 -4.85
N GLU A 36 9.02 -7.90 -5.55
CA GLU A 36 7.82 -7.06 -5.41
C GLU A 36 6.55 -7.80 -5.86
N TYR A 37 6.57 -8.49 -7.00
CA TYR A 37 5.43 -9.28 -7.48
C TYR A 37 5.15 -10.47 -6.57
N PHE A 38 6.20 -11.12 -6.05
CA PHE A 38 6.05 -12.21 -5.09
C PHE A 38 5.35 -11.74 -3.81
N ILE A 39 5.76 -10.60 -3.25
CA ILE A 39 5.12 -10.01 -2.08
C ILE A 39 3.66 -9.62 -2.38
N THR A 40 3.44 -9.00 -3.54
CA THR A 40 2.10 -8.59 -4.01
C THR A 40 1.14 -9.77 -4.04
N THR A 41 1.57 -10.90 -4.60
CA THR A 41 0.75 -12.11 -4.70
C THR A 41 0.41 -12.68 -3.33
N ASN A 42 1.39 -12.72 -2.40
CA ASN A 42 1.16 -13.21 -1.04
C ASN A 42 0.18 -12.33 -0.25
N ILE A 43 0.27 -11.00 -0.39
CA ILE A 43 -0.71 -10.07 0.20
C ILE A 43 -2.10 -10.32 -0.38
N ALA A 44 -2.23 -10.40 -1.71
CA ALA A 44 -3.51 -10.64 -2.37
C ALA A 44 -4.14 -11.98 -1.94
N LEU A 45 -3.33 -13.04 -1.80
CA LEU A 45 -3.79 -14.34 -1.30
C LEU A 45 -4.28 -14.28 0.15
N ALA A 46 -3.57 -13.56 1.03
CA ALA A 46 -3.99 -13.38 2.42
C ALA A 46 -5.32 -12.62 2.52
N ILE A 47 -5.48 -11.52 1.77
CA ILE A 47 -6.74 -10.76 1.71
C ILE A 47 -7.87 -11.66 1.19
N ASN A 48 -7.64 -12.39 0.10
CA ASN A 48 -8.65 -13.31 -0.46
C ASN A 48 -9.04 -14.41 0.54
N SER A 49 -8.09 -14.93 1.31
CA SER A 49 -8.37 -15.93 2.34
C SER A 49 -9.28 -15.37 3.44
N ASP A 50 -8.94 -14.20 3.95
CA ASP A 50 -9.60 -13.63 5.14
C ASP A 50 -10.98 -13.02 4.81
N PHE A 51 -11.17 -12.53 3.58
CA PHE A 51 -12.42 -11.88 3.16
C PHE A 51 -13.35 -12.76 2.29
N ASN A 52 -12.80 -13.67 1.48
CA ASN A 52 -13.60 -14.42 0.50
C ASN A 52 -13.71 -15.94 0.77
N LYS A 53 -12.69 -16.57 1.38
CA LYS A 53 -12.67 -18.03 1.60
C LYS A 53 -13.16 -18.46 2.98
N ASN A 54 -12.79 -17.73 4.04
CA ASN A 54 -13.12 -18.09 5.42
C ASN A 54 -14.48 -17.56 5.89
N SER A 55 -15.33 -17.16 4.96
CA SER A 55 -16.65 -16.64 5.24
C SER A 55 -17.72 -17.72 5.18
N ASN A 56 -17.85 -18.47 6.26
CA ASN A 56 -19.03 -19.31 6.51
C ASN A 56 -20.26 -18.46 6.91
N ASN A 57 -20.17 -17.13 6.84
CA ASN A 57 -21.26 -16.21 7.14
C ASN A 57 -21.77 -15.60 5.82
N GLU A 58 -23.07 -15.74 5.57
CA GLU A 58 -23.82 -15.18 4.42
C GLU A 58 -23.72 -13.64 4.27
N TYR A 59 -22.99 -12.97 5.17
CA TYR A 59 -22.77 -11.52 5.19
C TYR A 59 -21.33 -11.09 4.89
N SER A 60 -20.44 -12.02 4.52
CA SER A 60 -19.09 -11.62 4.11
C SER A 60 -19.11 -10.84 2.81
N GLN A 61 -18.52 -9.65 2.85
CA GLN A 61 -18.32 -8.87 1.65
C GLN A 61 -17.28 -9.56 0.79
N PHE A 62 -17.75 -10.23 -0.25
CA PHE A 62 -16.84 -10.72 -1.28
C PHE A 62 -16.15 -9.49 -1.90
N LEU A 63 -14.83 -9.52 -1.91
CA LEU A 63 -13.97 -8.47 -2.44
C LEU A 63 -13.38 -8.95 -3.75
N LYS A 64 -13.43 -8.09 -4.76
CA LYS A 64 -12.65 -8.30 -5.98
C LYS A 64 -11.27 -7.69 -5.78
N ILE A 65 -10.25 -8.53 -5.86
CA ILE A 65 -8.84 -8.17 -5.69
C ILE A 65 -8.18 -8.25 -7.06
N VAL A 66 -7.63 -7.13 -7.53
CA VAL A 66 -6.97 -7.04 -8.84
C VAL A 66 -5.50 -6.73 -8.64
N ILE A 67 -4.64 -7.67 -9.00
CA ILE A 67 -3.18 -7.52 -8.97
C ILE A 67 -2.72 -6.78 -10.24
N GLU A 68 -1.68 -5.96 -10.12
CA GLU A 68 -1.09 -5.20 -11.24
C GLU A 68 -2.13 -4.33 -11.99
N ASN A 69 -3.05 -3.74 -11.24
CA ASN A 69 -4.15 -2.97 -11.77
C ASN A 69 -3.65 -1.72 -12.48
N ARG A 70 -4.13 -1.47 -13.70
CA ARG A 70 -3.70 -0.29 -14.45
C ARG A 70 -4.19 0.97 -13.72
N VAL A 71 -3.27 1.91 -13.47
CA VAL A 71 -3.57 3.08 -12.63
C VAL A 71 -4.72 3.90 -13.21
N ASN A 72 -4.79 4.06 -14.54
CA ASN A 72 -5.88 4.78 -15.19
C ASN A 72 -7.26 4.12 -15.00
N GLU A 73 -7.34 2.79 -15.03
CA GLU A 73 -8.61 2.07 -14.86
C GLU A 73 -9.12 2.17 -13.42
N PHE A 74 -8.21 2.08 -12.43
CA PHE A 74 -8.56 2.28 -11.02
C PHE A 74 -8.92 3.75 -10.76
N TYR A 75 -8.13 4.67 -11.30
CA TYR A 75 -8.33 6.11 -11.14
C TYR A 75 -9.69 6.52 -11.69
N ASP A 76 -10.03 6.20 -12.95
CA ASP A 76 -11.31 6.57 -13.57
C ASP A 76 -12.52 6.09 -12.75
N LYS A 77 -12.45 4.91 -12.14
CA LYS A 77 -13.53 4.37 -11.29
C LYS A 77 -13.61 5.02 -9.91
N SER A 78 -12.53 5.63 -9.44
CA SER A 78 -12.46 6.28 -8.14
C SER A 78 -13.13 7.67 -8.14
N PHE A 79 -13.50 8.19 -9.32
CA PHE A 79 -14.15 9.50 -9.49
C PHE A 79 -15.44 9.38 -10.33
N PRO A 80 -16.51 8.76 -9.78
CA PRO A 80 -17.73 8.47 -10.53
C PRO A 80 -18.51 9.72 -10.98
N GLU A 81 -18.33 10.86 -10.30
CA GLU A 81 -18.96 12.15 -10.62
C GLU A 81 -18.26 12.89 -11.78
N PHE A 82 -17.14 12.37 -12.28
CA PHE A 82 -16.43 12.96 -13.40
C PHE A 82 -17.21 12.77 -14.70
N ASN A 83 -18.02 13.77 -15.04
CA ASN A 83 -18.70 13.82 -16.32
C ASN A 83 -17.70 14.17 -17.44
N LYS A 84 -17.23 13.15 -18.17
CA LYS A 84 -16.30 13.29 -19.31
C LYS A 84 -16.83 14.25 -20.38
N ASP A 85 -18.15 14.43 -20.48
CA ASP A 85 -18.77 15.28 -21.50
C ASP A 85 -18.71 16.77 -21.13
N LEU A 86 -18.80 17.12 -19.84
CA LEU A 86 -18.63 18.50 -19.35
C LEU A 86 -17.18 18.98 -19.48
N PHE A 87 -16.21 18.10 -19.20
CA PHE A 87 -14.78 18.43 -19.30
C PHE A 87 -14.33 18.69 -20.74
N ASN A 88 -14.90 17.97 -21.71
CA ASN A 88 -14.63 18.20 -23.13
C ASN A 88 -15.20 19.55 -23.62
N MET A 89 -16.29 20.06 -23.04
CA MET A 89 -16.84 21.38 -23.39
C MET A 89 -15.99 22.55 -22.88
N GLU A 90 -15.45 22.49 -21.66
CA GLU A 90 -14.61 23.59 -21.11
C GLU A 90 -13.23 23.66 -21.78
N LEU A 91 -12.66 22.52 -22.18
CA LEU A 91 -11.34 22.45 -22.85
C LEU A 91 -11.33 22.99 -24.29
N PHE A 92 -12.48 23.01 -24.97
CA PHE A 92 -12.58 23.66 -26.28
C PHE A 92 -12.55 25.20 -26.19
N ASN A 93 -12.87 25.77 -25.01
CA ASN A 93 -12.82 27.22 -24.78
C ASN A 93 -11.53 27.70 -24.10
N ALA A 94 -10.82 26.83 -23.38
CA ALA A 94 -9.53 27.15 -22.76
C ALA A 94 -8.37 26.72 -23.67
N SER A 95 -8.12 27.50 -24.71
CA SER A 95 -6.98 27.36 -25.61
C SER A 95 -5.66 27.29 -24.83
N ASN A 96 -4.94 26.18 -25.02
CA ASN A 96 -3.49 26.02 -24.92
C ASN A 96 -2.79 26.71 -23.74
N LEU A 97 -2.42 25.95 -22.70
CA LEU A 97 -1.08 25.90 -22.07
C LEU A 97 -1.19 25.37 -20.63
N THR A 98 -0.27 24.45 -20.25
CA THR A 98 0.13 23.99 -18.90
C THR A 98 -0.47 22.75 -18.21
N LEU A 99 -1.63 22.18 -18.56
CA LEU A 99 -2.11 20.96 -17.87
C LEU A 99 -1.67 19.63 -18.51
N LYS A 100 -1.27 19.60 -19.79
CA LYS A 100 -1.00 18.34 -20.53
C LYS A 100 0.27 17.58 -20.12
N ASN A 101 1.24 18.19 -19.42
CA ASN A 101 2.54 17.56 -19.15
C ASN A 101 2.73 16.99 -17.73
N GLN A 102 1.92 17.38 -16.74
CA GLN A 102 1.94 16.76 -15.41
C GLN A 102 0.96 15.56 -15.31
N ASN A 103 -0.11 15.60 -16.12
CA ASN A 103 -1.23 14.65 -16.18
C ASN A 103 -0.92 13.22 -16.70
N LEU A 104 0.24 12.97 -17.33
CA LEU A 104 0.56 11.64 -17.89
C LEU A 104 1.37 10.75 -16.93
N ARG A 105 2.03 11.32 -15.91
CA ARG A 105 2.92 10.53 -15.02
C ARG A 105 2.17 9.73 -13.98
N TYR A 106 0.99 10.19 -13.53
CA TYR A 106 0.14 9.46 -12.60
C TYR A 106 -0.81 8.49 -13.31
N LYS A 107 -1.22 8.78 -14.55
CA LYS A 107 -2.11 7.90 -15.36
C LYS A 107 -1.39 6.74 -16.05
N ARG A 108 -0.06 6.66 -15.96
CA ARG A 108 0.75 5.58 -16.54
C ARG A 108 1.39 4.77 -15.43
N GLY A 109 1.18 3.47 -15.45
CA GLY A 109 1.75 2.54 -14.48
C GLY A 109 0.72 1.52 -13.99
N LYS A 110 1.13 0.76 -12.98
CA LYS A 110 0.32 -0.23 -12.29
C LYS A 110 0.21 0.14 -10.80
N ILE A 111 -0.93 -0.12 -10.21
CA ILE A 111 -1.15 -0.25 -8.77
C ILE A 111 -0.96 -1.73 -8.48
N ASP A 112 -0.14 -2.07 -7.49
CA ASP A 112 0.16 -3.48 -7.24
C ASP A 112 -1.08 -4.27 -6.83
N ILE A 113 -1.96 -3.70 -6.00
CA ILE A 113 -3.25 -4.29 -5.64
C ILE A 113 -4.35 -3.23 -5.60
N GLY A 114 -5.39 -3.39 -6.41
CA GLY A 114 -6.65 -2.66 -6.29
C GLY A 114 -7.73 -3.52 -5.65
N ILE A 115 -8.45 -2.99 -4.65
CA ILE A 115 -9.53 -3.68 -3.95
C ILE A 115 -10.86 -3.02 -4.30
N TYR A 116 -11.82 -3.86 -4.68
CA TYR A 116 -13.14 -3.45 -5.11
C TYR A 116 -14.22 -4.20 -4.34
N SER A 117 -15.38 -3.57 -4.21
CA SER A 117 -16.60 -4.27 -3.81
C SER A 117 -17.10 -5.19 -4.94
N ASN A 118 -18.09 -6.03 -4.63
CA ASN A 118 -18.76 -6.89 -5.59
C ASN A 118 -19.31 -6.17 -6.82
N ASN A 119 -19.78 -4.94 -6.64
CA ASN A 119 -20.29 -4.07 -7.68
C ASN A 119 -19.19 -3.31 -8.46
N ASN A 120 -17.93 -3.76 -8.38
CA ASN A 120 -16.76 -3.15 -9.02
C ASN A 120 -16.51 -1.69 -8.60
N THR A 121 -17.02 -1.26 -7.45
CA THR A 121 -16.71 0.05 -6.87
C THR A 121 -15.36 -0.04 -6.17
N PRO A 122 -14.37 0.81 -6.54
CA PRO A 122 -13.10 0.89 -5.82
C PRO A 122 -13.31 1.17 -4.32
N ILE A 123 -12.59 0.44 -3.46
CA ILE A 123 -12.62 0.65 -2.01
C ILE A 123 -11.28 1.21 -1.51
N THR A 124 -10.17 0.60 -1.94
CA THR A 124 -8.81 1.03 -1.56
C THR A 124 -7.78 0.46 -2.52
N LEU A 125 -6.54 0.92 -2.39
CA LEU A 125 -5.38 0.42 -3.11
C LEU A 125 -4.22 0.13 -2.16
N ILE A 126 -3.36 -0.81 -2.56
CA ILE A 126 -2.13 -1.16 -1.88
C ILE A 126 -1.01 -1.08 -2.92
N GLU A 127 -0.04 -0.21 -2.67
CA GLU A 127 1.24 -0.23 -3.35
C GLU A 127 2.20 -1.11 -2.55
N VAL A 128 2.86 -2.03 -3.24
CA VAL A 128 3.85 -2.94 -2.68
C VAL A 128 5.21 -2.50 -3.14
N LYS A 129 6.21 -2.58 -2.25
CA LYS A 129 7.60 -2.30 -2.63
C LYS A 129 8.49 -3.50 -2.39
N LYS A 130 9.48 -3.65 -3.26
CA LYS A 130 10.63 -4.55 -3.04
C LYS A 130 11.30 -4.29 -1.68
N TYR A 131 12.13 -5.23 -1.25
CA TYR A 131 12.86 -5.13 0.01
C TYR A 131 13.61 -3.79 0.16
N SER A 132 13.20 -2.98 1.15
CA SER A 132 13.80 -1.68 1.47
C SER A 132 13.84 -0.66 0.31
N PRO A 133 12.69 -0.08 -0.10
CA PRO A 133 12.65 0.91 -1.18
C PRO A 133 13.56 2.11 -0.92
N THR A 134 14.03 2.74 -1.99
CA THR A 134 14.75 4.00 -1.87
C THR A 134 13.79 5.10 -1.37
N PRO A 135 14.31 6.15 -0.69
CA PRO A 135 13.49 7.28 -0.29
C PRO A 135 12.69 7.92 -1.45
N ALA A 136 13.29 7.98 -2.63
CA ALA A 136 12.69 8.56 -3.82
C ALA A 136 11.54 7.70 -4.36
N GLU A 137 11.71 6.37 -4.44
CA GLU A 137 10.63 5.44 -4.79
C GLU A 137 9.48 5.57 -3.79
N PHE A 138 9.77 5.45 -2.49
CA PHE A 138 8.75 5.56 -1.44
C PHE A 138 7.99 6.90 -1.47
N GLY A 139 8.69 8.02 -1.64
CA GLY A 139 8.07 9.34 -1.73
C GLY A 139 7.21 9.53 -2.97
N LYS A 140 7.59 8.92 -4.11
CA LYS A 140 6.79 8.96 -5.35
C LYS A 140 5.44 8.26 -5.14
N ASP A 141 5.45 7.09 -4.52
CA ASP A 141 4.22 6.33 -4.30
C ASP A 141 3.34 6.95 -3.23
N LEU A 142 3.94 7.48 -2.16
CA LEU A 142 3.23 8.27 -1.15
C LEU A 142 2.43 9.41 -1.79
N ASN A 143 3.05 10.16 -2.70
CA ASN A 143 2.37 11.25 -3.42
C ASN A 143 1.32 10.76 -4.41
N ARG A 144 1.55 9.61 -5.07
CA ARG A 144 0.58 9.02 -6.00
C ARG A 144 -0.68 8.56 -5.28
N ILE A 145 -0.55 7.84 -4.16
CA ILE A 145 -1.71 7.41 -3.36
C ILE A 145 -2.44 8.63 -2.81
N ARG A 146 -1.69 9.62 -2.29
CA ARG A 146 -2.28 10.88 -1.83
C ARG A 146 -3.11 11.54 -2.93
N ALA A 147 -2.59 11.64 -4.16
CA ALA A 147 -3.31 12.28 -5.27
C ALA A 147 -4.64 11.58 -5.60
N ILE A 148 -4.72 10.25 -5.47
CA ILE A 148 -5.95 9.47 -5.67
C ILE A 148 -6.97 9.76 -4.55
N ILE A 149 -6.52 9.83 -3.29
CA ILE A 149 -7.39 10.07 -2.14
C ILE A 149 -7.91 11.52 -2.11
N ASP A 150 -7.00 12.49 -2.30
CA ASP A 150 -7.30 13.91 -2.11
C ASP A 150 -7.98 14.59 -3.30
N ASN A 151 -8.08 13.90 -4.43
CA ASN A 151 -8.57 14.53 -5.65
C ASN A 151 -7.77 15.80 -6.01
N ILE A 152 -6.44 15.76 -5.99
CA ILE A 152 -5.59 16.97 -6.19
C ILE A 152 -5.78 17.58 -7.61
N GLU A 153 -6.47 16.90 -8.54
CA GLU A 153 -6.46 17.24 -9.96
C GLU A 153 -7.84 17.35 -10.68
N ASN A 154 -9.01 17.06 -10.07
CA ASN A 154 -10.33 17.12 -10.75
C ASN A 154 -11.45 17.84 -9.96
N THR A 155 -12.60 18.04 -10.60
CA THR A 155 -13.81 18.71 -10.07
C THR A 155 -14.81 17.79 -9.33
N GLY A 156 -14.46 16.54 -9.00
CA GLY A 156 -15.36 15.58 -8.34
C GLY A 156 -14.72 14.86 -7.15
N SER A 157 -15.51 14.32 -6.21
CA SER A 157 -14.96 13.72 -5.00
C SER A 157 -14.39 12.31 -5.25
N SER A 158 -13.22 12.00 -4.68
CA SER A 158 -12.72 10.62 -4.64
C SER A 158 -13.60 9.80 -3.71
N ILE A 159 -14.01 8.61 -4.13
CA ILE A 159 -14.70 7.67 -3.24
C ILE A 159 -13.73 6.86 -2.36
N ILE A 160 -12.42 7.00 -2.59
CA ILE A 160 -11.37 6.31 -1.85
C ILE A 160 -10.92 7.17 -0.67
N SER A 161 -11.23 6.73 0.55
CA SER A 161 -10.81 7.43 1.77
C SER A 161 -9.47 6.95 2.34
N LYS A 162 -8.97 5.79 1.88
CA LYS A 162 -7.73 5.17 2.39
C LYS A 162 -6.91 4.47 1.30
N GLY A 163 -5.60 4.47 1.47
CA GLY A 163 -4.66 3.68 0.66
C GLY A 163 -3.43 3.26 1.46
N TYR A 164 -2.71 2.26 0.96
CA TYR A 164 -1.62 1.61 1.69
C TYR A 164 -0.33 1.56 0.88
N ILE A 165 0.81 1.71 1.55
CA ILE A 165 2.11 1.27 1.06
C ILE A 165 2.62 0.16 1.99
N ALA A 166 3.01 -0.98 1.43
CA ALA A 166 3.48 -2.13 2.18
C ALA A 166 4.81 -2.65 1.63
N PHE A 167 5.77 -2.91 2.53
CA PHE A 167 7.00 -3.61 2.14
C PHE A 167 7.67 -4.30 3.32
N ALA A 168 8.40 -5.36 3.00
CA ALA A 168 9.34 -5.98 3.92
C ALA A 168 10.72 -5.31 3.78
N PHE A 169 11.53 -5.38 4.83
CA PHE A 169 12.91 -4.92 4.81
C PHE A 169 13.79 -5.87 5.61
N GLN A 170 15.03 -6.01 5.17
CA GLN A 170 16.06 -6.71 5.94
C GLN A 170 16.74 -5.69 6.85
N ASN A 171 16.85 -5.99 8.14
CA ASN A 171 17.57 -5.12 9.05
C ASN A 171 19.07 -5.13 8.72
N ASP A 172 19.65 -3.95 8.50
CA ASP A 172 21.08 -3.82 8.20
C ASP A 172 21.91 -4.35 9.38
N LYS A 173 22.74 -5.37 9.10
CA LYS A 173 23.63 -6.02 10.07
C LYS A 173 24.64 -5.05 10.70
N ARG A 174 24.94 -3.94 10.03
CA ARG A 174 25.84 -2.88 10.52
C ARG A 174 25.22 -2.11 11.69
N TYR A 175 23.90 -2.13 11.86
CA TYR A 175 23.29 -1.50 13.01
C TYR A 175 23.50 -2.35 14.26
N LYS A 176 24.33 -1.86 15.19
CA LYS A 176 24.40 -2.39 16.55
C LYS A 176 23.06 -2.21 17.27
N GLY A 177 22.66 -3.20 18.07
CA GLY A 177 21.43 -3.19 18.88
C GLY A 177 20.49 -4.38 18.62
N SER A 178 19.41 -4.46 19.39
CA SER A 178 18.37 -5.50 19.27
C SER A 178 17.59 -5.37 17.96
N PRO A 179 16.89 -6.42 17.49
CA PRO A 179 16.04 -6.36 16.29
C PRO A 179 15.07 -5.17 16.31
N LYS A 180 14.44 -4.90 17.46
CA LYS A 180 13.57 -3.74 17.69
C LYS A 180 14.28 -2.41 17.44
N THR A 181 15.51 -2.24 17.93
CA THR A 181 16.31 -1.02 17.70
C THR A 181 16.64 -0.84 16.22
N ARG A 182 17.00 -1.91 15.51
CA ARG A 182 17.34 -1.87 14.07
C ARG A 182 16.12 -1.54 13.23
N THR A 183 14.99 -2.19 13.51
CA THR A 183 13.69 -1.92 12.90
C THR A 183 13.29 -0.46 13.08
N ASN A 184 13.38 0.08 14.29
CA ASN A 184 13.05 1.49 14.54
C ASN A 184 13.94 2.46 13.73
N LYS A 185 15.24 2.17 13.58
CA LYS A 185 16.13 3.01 12.75
C LYS A 185 15.70 3.01 11.28
N THR A 186 15.38 1.85 10.72
CA THR A 186 14.86 1.74 9.34
C THR A 186 13.56 2.52 9.18
N ILE A 187 12.68 2.48 10.17
CA ILE A 187 11.37 3.14 10.10
C ILE A 187 11.49 4.67 10.25
N ASN A 188 12.38 5.15 11.11
CA ASN A 188 12.66 6.58 11.26
C ASN A 188 13.10 7.22 9.94
N LYS A 189 13.72 6.46 9.03
CA LYS A 189 14.04 6.92 7.66
C LYS A 189 12.77 7.27 6.88
N TYR A 190 11.75 6.42 6.92
CA TYR A 190 10.50 6.63 6.19
C TYR A 190 9.57 7.64 6.87
N GLU A 191 9.56 7.70 8.20
CA GLU A 191 8.87 8.75 8.97
C GLU A 191 9.36 10.16 8.58
N LYS A 192 10.68 10.34 8.38
CA LYS A 192 11.24 11.60 7.89
C LYS A 192 10.69 11.97 6.51
N ILE A 193 10.56 10.99 5.61
CA ILE A 193 10.01 11.22 4.26
C ILE A 193 8.53 11.60 4.34
N ILE A 194 7.74 10.92 5.17
CA ILE A 194 6.32 11.26 5.39
C ILE A 194 6.18 12.70 5.89
N LYS A 195 7.02 13.10 6.85
CA LYS A 195 7.05 14.48 7.36
C LYS A 195 7.45 15.48 6.28
N GLN A 196 8.47 15.18 5.47
CA GLN A 196 8.91 16.04 4.36
C GLN A 196 7.83 16.25 3.28
N ASN A 197 6.93 15.29 3.11
CA ASN A 197 5.80 15.39 2.17
C ASN A 197 4.55 16.06 2.79
N GLY A 198 4.63 16.55 4.04
CA GLY A 198 3.52 17.22 4.72
C GLY A 198 2.36 16.29 5.08
N LEU A 199 2.62 14.99 5.25
CA LEU A 199 1.59 13.96 5.45
C LEU A 199 1.53 13.39 6.87
N LYS A 200 2.23 13.99 7.82
CA LYS A 200 2.38 13.46 9.19
C LYS A 200 1.03 13.21 9.86
N ASP A 201 0.06 14.11 9.69
CA ASP A 201 -1.23 14.05 10.39
C ASP A 201 -2.26 13.18 9.67
N ARG A 202 -1.87 12.56 8.55
CA ARG A 202 -2.75 11.76 7.68
C ARG A 202 -2.32 10.31 7.56
N VAL A 203 -1.13 10.00 8.07
CA VAL A 203 -0.49 8.72 7.89
C VAL A 203 -0.40 7.99 9.21
N SER A 204 -0.90 6.76 9.22
CA SER A 204 -0.66 5.81 10.30
C SER A 204 0.40 4.80 9.85
N ILE A 205 1.37 4.53 10.72
CA ILE A 205 2.49 3.63 10.44
C ILE A 205 2.39 2.43 11.37
N SER A 206 2.46 1.23 10.79
CA SER A 206 2.49 -0.01 11.54
C SER A 206 3.75 -0.79 11.25
N LYS A 207 4.36 -1.25 12.34
CA LYS A 207 5.75 -1.70 12.40
C LYS A 207 5.72 -3.16 12.80
N TYR A 208 6.34 -4.01 11.99
CA TYR A 208 6.33 -5.45 12.20
C TYR A 208 7.75 -5.99 12.22
N ILE A 209 7.97 -7.01 13.03
CA ILE A 209 9.23 -7.75 13.09
C ILE A 209 8.87 -9.18 12.73
N PHE A 210 9.49 -9.68 11.66
CA PHE A 210 9.29 -11.03 11.19
C PHE A 210 10.53 -11.86 11.54
N SER A 211 10.32 -13.11 11.95
CA SER A 211 11.41 -14.08 12.03
C SER A 211 11.34 -15.03 10.83
N ASN A 212 12.51 -15.49 10.38
CA ASN A 212 12.64 -16.52 9.34
C ASN A 212 12.30 -17.94 9.84
N SER A 213 11.70 -18.04 11.02
CA SER A 213 11.49 -19.29 11.76
C SER A 213 10.04 -19.46 12.26
N TYR A 214 9.15 -18.48 12.04
CA TYR A 214 7.80 -18.54 12.60
C TYR A 214 6.75 -17.95 11.67
N ASN A 215 5.63 -18.66 11.53
CA ASN A 215 4.46 -18.25 10.75
C ASN A 215 3.38 -17.73 11.73
N GLY A 216 3.61 -16.57 12.33
CA GLY A 216 2.69 -15.98 13.31
C GLY A 216 3.21 -14.69 13.98
N ASP A 217 2.31 -13.94 14.60
CA ASP A 217 2.62 -12.68 15.29
C ASP A 217 3.55 -12.95 16.48
N LEU A 218 4.75 -12.37 16.42
CA LEU A 218 5.66 -12.34 17.56
C LEU A 218 5.23 -11.20 18.48
N GLU A 219 4.25 -11.46 19.35
CA GLU A 219 4.14 -10.67 20.56
C GLU A 219 5.27 -11.04 21.54
N ARG A 220 6.12 -10.04 21.75
CA ARG A 220 6.87 -9.73 22.98
C ARG A 220 8.04 -10.62 23.39
N ASP A 221 9.15 -9.90 23.54
CA ASP A 221 10.19 -10.02 24.56
C ASP A 221 10.92 -11.38 24.68
N ASP A 222 12.22 -11.32 24.40
CA ASP A 222 13.25 -12.26 24.87
C ASP A 222 13.37 -13.65 24.24
N TYR A 223 13.31 -13.77 22.91
CA TYR A 223 13.97 -14.89 22.24
C TYR A 223 15.22 -14.47 21.47
N ALA A 224 16.35 -14.99 21.97
CA ALA A 224 17.63 -15.06 21.28
C ALA A 224 17.47 -15.93 20.02
N ILE A 225 16.95 -15.33 18.95
CA ILE A 225 16.96 -15.94 17.62
C ILE A 225 18.41 -15.88 17.14
N ASN A 226 19.07 -17.03 17.17
CA ASN A 226 20.44 -17.26 16.70
C ASN A 226 20.60 -17.17 15.16
N ASP A 227 19.63 -16.59 14.45
CA ASP A 227 19.73 -16.34 13.02
C ASP A 227 20.18 -14.89 12.77
N ASN A 228 21.32 -14.76 12.10
CA ASN A 228 21.98 -13.49 11.75
C ASN A 228 21.19 -12.60 10.75
N HIS A 229 19.92 -12.90 10.46
CA HIS A 229 19.09 -12.18 9.50
C HIS A 229 17.68 -11.95 10.07
N PHE A 230 17.42 -10.74 10.55
CA PHE A 230 16.10 -10.30 10.96
C PHE A 230 15.44 -9.50 9.85
N PHE A 231 14.15 -9.76 9.63
CA PHE A 231 13.32 -9.00 8.70
C PHE A 231 12.29 -8.20 9.48
N GLY A 232 11.82 -7.11 8.88
CA GLY A 232 10.71 -6.34 9.39
C GLY A 232 9.76 -5.96 8.27
N GLY A 233 8.60 -5.45 8.65
CA GLY A 233 7.57 -4.97 7.75
C GLY A 233 7.18 -3.55 8.11
N LEU A 234 6.87 -2.77 7.08
CA LEU A 234 6.25 -1.48 7.23
C LEU A 234 4.94 -1.47 6.44
N ILE A 235 3.85 -1.14 7.13
CA ILE A 235 2.58 -0.78 6.50
C ILE A 235 2.32 0.69 6.80
N VAL A 236 2.11 1.47 5.75
CA VAL A 236 1.83 2.89 5.80
C VAL A 236 0.41 3.08 5.29
N GLU A 237 -0.51 3.39 6.18
CA GLU A 237 -1.89 3.76 5.83
C GLU A 237 -1.96 5.27 5.63
N ILE A 238 -2.48 5.70 4.49
CA ILE A 238 -2.71 7.10 4.13
C ILE A 238 -4.22 7.31 4.15
N ASN A 239 -4.68 8.27 4.96
CA ASN A 239 -6.10 8.60 5.10
C ASN A 239 -6.43 9.89 4.34
N GLU A 240 -7.69 10.04 3.96
CA GLU A 240 -8.27 11.30 3.52
C GLU A 240 -8.00 12.41 4.53
N LYS A 241 -7.87 13.64 4.03
CA LYS A 241 -7.69 14.78 4.91
C LYS A 241 -8.98 14.97 5.71
N THR A 242 -8.92 14.76 7.02
CA THR A 242 -9.96 15.30 7.91
C THR A 242 -9.89 16.82 7.81
N LEU A 243 -10.85 17.42 7.12
CA LEU A 243 -11.03 18.86 7.19
C LEU A 243 -11.36 19.19 8.65
N PRO A 244 -10.71 20.19 9.26
CA PRO A 244 -11.14 20.64 10.58
C PRO A 244 -12.61 21.00 10.47
N ASN A 245 -13.45 20.44 11.34
CA ASN A 245 -14.86 20.78 11.42
C ASN A 245 -14.96 22.30 11.40
N SER A 246 -15.43 22.87 10.29
CA SER A 246 -15.86 24.26 10.24
C SER A 246 -17.05 24.31 11.16
N GLY A 247 -16.83 24.74 12.40
CA GLY A 247 -17.86 24.85 13.42
C GLY A 247 -19.06 25.58 12.84
N SER A 248 -20.16 24.83 12.71
CA SER A 248 -21.51 25.34 12.55
C SER A 248 -22.02 25.85 13.89
#